data_AF-A0A2H0B7J5-F1
#
_entry.id   AF-A0A2H0B7J5-F1
#
_cell.length_a   1.000
_cell.length_b   1.000
_cell.length_c   1.000
_cell.angle_alpha   90.00
_cell.angle_beta   90.00
_cell.angle_gamma   90.00
#
_symmetry.space_group_name_H-M   'P 1'
#
loop_
_entity.id
_entity.type
_entity.pdbx_description
1 polymer ?
#
loop_
_entity_poly.entity_id
_entity_poly.type
_entity_poly.pdbx_seq_one_letter_code
_entity_poly.pdbx_strand_id
1 'polypeptide(L)'
;MNKLLTLTLPSDGGGLTIPDPIGTNSPVSRVNGKFNSSQTIGEMVGALIPYIFAFAGIILFVMFVMAGFTLLTAVGNKEKIAKGSAMMTSSIIGFVIIFVAFWIMQLLEMIFGINLGFKGLTL
;
A
#
# COMPACT_ATOMS: atom_id res chain seq x y z
N MET A 1 11.16 57.43 -7.77
CA MET A 1 9.84 57.41 -7.09
C MET A 1 9.29 56.00 -7.20
N ASN A 2 9.73 55.10 -6.33
CA ASN A 2 9.31 53.71 -6.38
C ASN A 2 8.28 53.57 -5.27
N LYS A 3 6.99 53.66 -5.61
CA LYS A 3 5.94 53.23 -4.69
C LYS A 3 6.20 51.75 -4.43
N LEU A 4 6.82 51.44 -3.29
CA LEU A 4 6.92 50.09 -2.76
C LEU A 4 5.49 49.56 -2.73
N LEU A 5 5.26 48.42 -3.38
CA LEU A 5 3.99 47.71 -3.32
C LEU A 5 3.68 47.43 -1.85
N THR A 6 2.76 48.19 -1.26
CA THR A 6 2.42 48.08 0.15
C THR A 6 1.60 46.80 0.32
N LEU A 7 2.26 45.73 0.76
CA LEU A 7 1.60 44.53 1.23
C LEU A 7 0.76 44.92 2.46
N THR A 8 -0.54 45.13 2.23
CA THR A 8 -1.48 45.42 3.31
C THR A 8 -1.91 44.10 3.95
N LEU A 9 -1.66 43.96 5.24
CA LEU A 9 -2.18 42.85 6.05
C LEU A 9 -3.61 43.23 6.45
N PRO A 10 -4.66 42.51 6.00
CA PRO A 10 -6.02 42.78 6.46
C PRO A 10 -6.09 42.57 7.98
N SER A 11 -6.55 43.59 8.72
CA SER A 11 -6.71 43.53 10.17
C SER A 11 -7.85 42.59 10.63
N ASP A 12 -8.56 41.98 9.68
CA ASP A 12 -9.78 41.20 9.91
C ASP A 12 -9.52 39.69 9.86
N GLY A 13 -8.26 39.26 9.88
CA GLY A 13 -7.86 37.85 9.82
C GLY A 13 -7.97 37.20 8.43
N GLY A 14 -8.38 37.96 7.41
CA GLY A 14 -8.30 37.57 6.00
C GLY A 14 -6.85 37.55 5.52
N GLY A 15 -6.48 36.54 4.72
CA GLY A 15 -5.10 36.36 4.23
C GLY A 15 -4.53 37.55 3.45
N LEU A 16 -3.26 37.45 3.05
CA LEU A 16 -2.55 38.51 2.32
C LEU A 16 -3.37 39.01 1.11
N THR A 17 -3.64 40.31 1.04
CA THR A 17 -4.32 40.95 -0.10
C THR A 17 -3.34 41.84 -0.85
N ILE A 18 -3.38 41.81 -2.19
CA ILE A 18 -2.62 42.74 -3.02
C ILE A 18 -3.60 43.83 -3.48
N PRO A 19 -3.30 45.12 -3.28
CA PRO A 19 -4.09 46.20 -3.85
C PRO A 19 -4.05 46.11 -5.38
N ASP A 20 -5.20 45.86 -5.99
CA ASP A 20 -5.37 45.94 -7.44
C ASP A 20 -5.55 47.42 -7.86
N PRO A 21 -5.37 47.78 -9.15
CA PRO A 21 -5.41 49.19 -9.59
C PRO A 21 -6.77 49.87 -9.43
N ILE A 22 -7.81 49.13 -9.04
CA ILE A 22 -9.17 49.61 -8.80
C ILE A 22 -9.52 49.71 -7.31
N GLY A 23 -8.57 49.43 -6.40
CA GLY A 23 -8.72 49.63 -4.95
C GLY A 23 -9.50 48.54 -4.21
N THR A 24 -9.72 47.39 -4.85
CA THR A 24 -10.36 46.22 -4.25
C THR A 24 -9.29 45.24 -3.76
N ASN A 25 -9.16 45.13 -2.44
CA ASN A 25 -8.19 44.23 -1.80
C ASN A 25 -8.63 42.77 -1.97
N SER A 26 -8.28 42.15 -3.10
CA SER A 26 -8.62 40.77 -3.39
C SER A 26 -7.72 39.82 -2.58
N PRO A 27 -8.28 38.81 -1.90
CA PRO A 27 -7.50 37.84 -1.14
C PRO A 27 -6.62 37.03 -2.10
N VAL A 28 -5.32 37.00 -1.83
CA VAL A 28 -4.40 36.15 -2.58
C VAL A 28 -4.66 34.71 -2.15
N SER A 29 -5.21 33.93 -3.07
CA SER A 29 -5.32 32.49 -2.89
C SER A 29 -3.90 31.93 -2.79
N ARG A 30 -3.48 31.60 -1.57
CA ARG A 30 -2.29 30.77 -1.36
C ARG A 30 -2.54 29.51 -2.17
N VAL A 31 -1.84 29.31 -3.28
CA VAL A 31 -1.77 28.00 -3.92
C VAL A 31 -1.06 27.12 -2.91
N ASN A 32 -1.86 26.54 -2.02
CA ASN A 32 -1.48 25.39 -1.23
C ASN A 32 -1.43 24.26 -2.24
N GLY A 33 -0.38 24.28 -3.06
CA GLY A 33 0.06 23.12 -3.80
C GLY A 33 0.21 22.08 -2.72
N LYS A 34 -0.74 21.15 -2.71
CA LYS A 34 -0.66 19.92 -1.97
C LYS A 34 0.56 19.23 -2.59
N PHE A 35 1.74 19.60 -2.11
CA PHE A 35 2.98 18.91 -2.39
C PHE A 35 2.89 17.68 -1.51
N ASN A 36 2.06 16.74 -1.94
CA ASN A 36 2.12 15.37 -1.51
C ASN A 36 3.41 14.77 -2.08
N SER A 37 4.56 15.34 -1.69
CA SER A 37 5.90 14.76 -1.76
C SER A 37 6.06 13.57 -0.81
N SER A 38 4.94 13.13 -0.21
CA SER A 38 4.78 11.91 0.55
C SER A 38 3.56 11.12 0.09
N GLN A 39 3.19 11.19 -1.20
CA GLN A 39 2.74 9.95 -1.86
C GLN A 39 3.96 9.03 -1.91
N THR A 40 4.27 8.51 -0.73
CA THR A 40 5.39 7.63 -0.44
C THR A 40 5.26 6.44 -1.36
N ILE A 41 6.36 5.91 -1.87
CA ILE A 41 6.39 4.63 -2.61
C ILE A 41 5.58 3.55 -1.87
N GLY A 42 5.56 3.62 -0.54
CA GLY A 42 4.74 2.79 0.33
C GLY A 42 3.22 2.82 0.08
N GLU A 43 2.64 3.92 -0.41
CA GLU A 43 1.21 4.00 -0.72
C GLU A 43 0.89 3.25 -2.04
N MET A 44 1.75 3.41 -3.05
CA MET A 44 1.64 2.67 -4.31
C MET A 44 1.92 1.18 -4.13
N VAL A 45 2.94 0.84 -3.34
CA VAL A 45 3.27 -0.55 -3.01
C VAL A 45 2.17 -1.16 -2.15
N GLY A 46 1.64 -0.43 -1.16
CA GLY A 46 0.53 -0.88 -0.31
C GLY A 46 -0.72 -1.24 -1.12
N ALA A 47 -1.01 -0.52 -2.20
CA ALA A 47 -2.13 -0.85 -3.09
C ALA A 47 -1.92 -2.14 -3.90
N LEU A 48 -0.68 -2.54 -4.19
CA LEU A 48 -0.35 -3.76 -4.95
C LEU A 48 -0.27 -5.02 -4.07
N ILE A 49 0.10 -4.86 -2.79
CA ILE A 49 0.21 -5.96 -1.82
C ILE A 49 -1.05 -6.84 -1.77
N PRO A 50 -2.28 -6.32 -1.57
CA PRO A 50 -3.47 -7.17 -1.45
C PRO A 50 -3.75 -7.98 -2.72
N TYR A 51 -3.49 -7.42 -3.91
CA TYR A 51 -3.62 -8.16 -5.17
C TYR A 51 -2.63 -9.33 -5.23
N ILE A 52 -1.36 -9.10 -4.91
CA ILE A 52 -0.33 -10.16 -4.90
C ILE A 52 -0.68 -11.26 -3.91
N PHE A 53 -1.14 -10.90 -2.70
CA PHE A 53 -1.56 -11.87 -1.70
C PHE A 53 -2.78 -12.70 -2.15
N ALA A 54 -3.76 -12.09 -2.82
CA ALA A 54 -4.91 -12.80 -3.37
C ALA A 54 -4.50 -13.83 -4.43
N PHE A 55 -3.65 -13.43 -5.40
CA PHE A 55 -3.14 -14.35 -6.41
C PHE A 55 -2.24 -15.44 -5.80
N ALA A 56 -1.36 -15.07 -4.87
CA ALA A 56 -0.48 -16.01 -4.19
C ALA A 56 -1.27 -17.07 -3.41
N GLY A 57 -2.33 -16.68 -2.70
CA GLY A 57 -3.20 -17.61 -1.98
C GLY A 57 -3.88 -18.62 -2.90
N ILE A 58 -4.39 -18.18 -4.05
CA ILE A 58 -5.05 -19.06 -5.04
C ILE A 58 -4.04 -20.05 -5.63
N ILE A 59 -2.88 -19.57 -6.08
CA ILE A 59 -1.83 -20.41 -6.66
C ILE A 59 -1.34 -21.44 -5.64
N LEU A 60 -1.11 -21.00 -4.40
CA LEU A 60 -0.67 -21.86 -3.32
C LEU A 60 -1.69 -22.94 -2.99
N PHE A 61 -2.98 -22.59 -2.96
CA PHE A 61 -4.05 -23.54 -2.71
C PHE A 61 -4.09 -24.64 -3.79
N VAL A 62 -3.98 -24.28 -5.06
CA VAL A 62 -3.95 -25.24 -6.18
C VAL A 62 -2.73 -26.17 -6.06
N MET A 63 -1.54 -25.60 -5.80
CA MET A 63 -0.33 -26.40 -5.62
C MET A 63 -0.41 -27.34 -4.41
N PHE A 64 -1.00 -26.88 -3.30
CA PHE A 64 -1.18 -27.69 -2.10
C PHE A 64 -2.08 -28.90 -2.36
N VAL A 65 -3.20 -28.69 -3.06
CA VAL A 65 -4.10 -29.78 -3.46
C VAL A 65 -3.38 -30.76 -4.39
N MET A 66 -2.65 -30.27 -5.40
CA MET A 66 -1.88 -31.14 -6.29
C MET A 66 -0.77 -31.92 -5.56
N ALA A 67 -0.13 -31.32 -4.57
CA ALA A 67 0.88 -31.98 -3.75
C ALA A 67 0.27 -33.15 -2.96
N GLY A 68 -0.88 -32.91 -2.33
CA GLY A 68 -1.63 -33.95 -1.61
C GLY A 68 -2.06 -35.10 -2.53
N PHE A 69 -2.65 -34.79 -3.70
CA PHE A 69 -3.02 -35.81 -4.68
C PHE A 69 -1.80 -36.58 -5.22
N THR A 70 -0.68 -35.90 -5.45
CA THR A 70 0.57 -36.54 -5.92
C THR A 70 1.10 -37.51 -4.87
N LEU A 71 1.06 -37.15 -3.59
CA LEU A 71 1.47 -38.04 -2.50
C LEU A 71 0.53 -39.25 -2.37
N LEU A 72 -0.79 -39.04 -2.47
CA LEU A 72 -1.81 -40.09 -2.36
C LEU A 72 -1.79 -41.06 -3.56
N THR A 73 -1.47 -40.58 -4.76
CA THR A 73 -1.38 -41.40 -5.98
C THR A 73 -0.01 -42.06 -6.18
N ALA A 74 0.98 -41.75 -5.33
CA ALA A 74 2.32 -42.31 -5.40
C ALA A 74 2.44 -43.75 -4.86
N VAL A 75 1.32 -44.37 -4.48
CA VAL A 75 1.29 -45.75 -3.95
C VAL A 75 1.97 -46.70 -4.93
N GLY A 76 3.01 -47.39 -4.45
CA GLY A 76 3.76 -48.39 -5.22
C GLY A 76 5.02 -47.88 -5.93
N ASN A 77 5.31 -46.57 -5.95
CA ASN A 77 6.54 -46.04 -6.57
C ASN A 77 7.29 -45.09 -5.62
N LYS A 78 8.48 -45.52 -5.15
CA LYS A 78 9.34 -44.76 -4.22
C LYS A 78 9.75 -43.39 -4.76
N GLU A 79 9.94 -43.25 -6.07
CA GLU A 79 10.33 -41.98 -6.70
C GLU A 79 9.18 -40.95 -6.65
N LYS A 80 7.95 -41.40 -6.91
CA LYS A 80 6.76 -40.55 -6.79
C LYS A 80 6.48 -40.17 -5.34
N ILE A 81 6.76 -41.06 -4.38
CA ILE A 81 6.63 -40.74 -2.95
C ILE A 81 7.64 -39.67 -2.55
N ALA A 82 8.91 -39.81 -2.95
CA ALA A 82 9.93 -38.79 -2.67
C ALA A 82 9.54 -37.42 -3.26
N LYS A 83 9.04 -37.42 -4.50
CA LYS A 83 8.58 -36.20 -5.18
C LYS A 83 7.35 -35.59 -4.51
N GLY A 84 6.36 -36.41 -4.13
CA GLY A 84 5.16 -35.98 -3.41
C GLY A 84 5.49 -35.38 -2.04
N SER A 85 6.39 -36.01 -1.28
CA SER A 85 6.84 -35.51 0.03
C SER A 85 7.59 -34.18 -0.09
N ALA A 86 8.45 -34.03 -1.09
CA ALA A 86 9.13 -32.76 -1.36
C ALA A 86 8.12 -31.66 -1.71
N MET A 87 7.16 -31.96 -2.59
CA MET A 87 6.12 -31.02 -3.00
C MET A 87 5.18 -30.62 -1.85
N MET A 88 4.83 -31.57 -0.99
CA MET A 88 4.04 -31.32 0.22
C MET A 88 4.79 -30.42 1.20
N THR A 89 6.09 -30.68 1.42
CA THR A 89 6.94 -29.84 2.27
C THR A 89 7.04 -28.41 1.72
N SER A 90 7.27 -28.25 0.42
CA SER A 90 7.30 -26.92 -0.22
C SER A 90 5.98 -26.17 -0.09
N SER A 91 4.85 -26.88 -0.20
CA SER A 91 3.51 -26.29 -0.07
C SER A 91 3.24 -25.83 1.37
N ILE A 92 3.64 -26.62 2.37
CA ILE A 92 3.54 -26.27 3.79
C ILE A 92 4.40 -25.05 4.11
N ILE A 93 5.64 -25.01 3.61
CA ILE A 93 6.53 -23.86 3.79
C ILE A 93 5.91 -22.59 3.20
N GLY A 94 5.33 -22.67 2.00
CA GLY A 94 4.62 -21.53 1.41
C GLY A 94 3.46 -21.05 2.27
N PHE A 95 2.70 -21.97 2.86
CA PHE A 95 1.59 -21.62 3.76
C PHE A 95 2.09 -20.91 5.01
N VAL A 96 3.17 -21.40 5.61
CA VAL A 96 3.81 -20.77 6.78
C VAL A 96 4.32 -19.37 6.44
N ILE A 97 4.89 -19.15 5.25
CA ILE A 97 5.35 -17.82 4.81
C ILE A 97 4.18 -16.82 4.79
N ILE A 98 3.03 -17.20 4.22
CA ILE A 98 1.84 -16.32 4.19
C ILE A 98 1.36 -16.04 5.62
N PHE A 99 1.35 -17.06 6.48
CA PHE A 99 0.97 -16.91 7.88
C PHE A 99 1.87 -15.91 8.63
N VAL A 100 3.19 -16.03 8.48
CA VAL A 100 4.16 -15.10 9.08
C VAL A 100 4.07 -13.71 8.47
N ALA A 101 3.85 -13.61 7.15
CA ALA A 101 3.73 -12.34 6.46
C ALA A 101 2.54 -11.51 6.96
N PHE A 102 1.42 -12.15 7.33
CA PHE A 102 0.29 -11.48 7.97
C PHE A 102 0.69 -10.81 9.28
N TRP A 103 1.45 -11.51 10.13
CA TRP A 103 1.94 -10.96 11.40
C TRP A 103 2.92 -9.80 11.17
N ILE A 104 3.81 -9.91 10.19
CA ILE A 104 4.73 -8.83 9.84
C ILE A 104 3.98 -7.59 9.33
N MET A 105 2.98 -7.78 8.47
CA MET A 105 2.14 -6.67 7.98
C MET A 105 1.44 -5.94 9.12
N GLN A 106 0.86 -6.67 10.08
CA GLN A 106 0.25 -6.08 11.28
C GLN A 106 1.23 -5.23 12.08
N LEU A 107 2.48 -5.70 12.23
CA LEU A 107 3.53 -4.96 12.92
C LEU A 107 3.98 -3.72 12.12
N LEU A 108 4.08 -3.83 10.79
CA LEU A 108 4.43 -2.71 9.92
C LEU A 108 3.37 -1.60 9.97
N GLU A 109 2.08 -1.95 9.98
CA GLU A 109 0.98 -0.99 10.14
C GLU A 109 1.07 -0.25 11.48
N MET A 110 1.38 -0.97 12.56
CA MET A 110 1.52 -0.40 13.90
C MET A 110 2.73 0.55 14.00
N ILE A 111 3.87 0.19 13.42
CA ILE A 111 5.14 0.94 13.55
C ILE A 111 5.17 2.14 12.60
N PHE A 112 4.74 1.96 11.35
CA PHE A 112 4.82 3.02 10.35
C PHE A 112 3.59 3.94 10.34
N GLY A 113 2.48 3.56 11.00
CA GLY A 113 1.27 4.39 11.06
C GLY A 113 0.61 4.65 9.69
N ILE A 114 1.08 3.97 8.64
CA ILE A 114 0.53 4.04 7.27
C ILE A 114 -0.46 2.89 7.08
N ASN A 115 -1.62 3.22 6.51
CA ASN A 115 -2.58 2.21 6.04
C ASN A 115 -2.09 1.65 4.71
N LEU A 116 -1.46 0.46 4.74
CA LEU A 116 -0.88 -0.22 3.57
C LEU A 116 -1.95 -0.82 2.64
N GLY A 117 -3.00 -0.08 2.31
CA GLY A 117 -3.97 -0.46 1.27
C GLY A 117 -4.99 -1.54 1.64
N PHE A 118 -4.81 -2.31 2.72
CA PHE A 118 -5.85 -3.27 3.18
C PHE A 118 -7.16 -2.60 3.64
N LYS A 119 -7.11 -1.33 4.08
CA LYS A 119 -8.29 -0.53 4.46
C LYS A 119 -8.93 0.24 3.28
N GLY A 120 -8.27 0.31 2.12
CA GLY A 120 -8.70 1.07 0.94
C GLY A 120 -9.85 0.45 0.13
N LEU A 121 -10.30 -0.75 0.52
CA LEU A 121 -11.47 -1.45 -0.05
C LEU A 121 -12.78 -1.14 0.71
N THR A 122 -12.79 -0.11 1.56
CA THR A 122 -14.02 0.36 2.19
C THR A 122 -14.84 1.14 1.15
N LEU A 123 -15.89 0.48 0.65
CA LEU A 123 -17.03 1.12 -0.01
C LEU A 123 -17.68 2.16 0.93
#